data_AF-A0A2M7W3C1-F1
#
_entry.id   AF-A0A2M7W3C1-F1
#
_cell.length_a   1.000
_cell.length_b   1.000
_cell.length_c   1.000
_cell.angle_alpha   90.00
_cell.angle_beta   90.00
_cell.angle_gamma   90.00
#
_symmetry.space_group_name_H-M   'P 1'
#
loop_
_entity.id
_entity.type
_entity.pdbx_description
1 polymer ?
#
loop_
_entity_poly.entity_id
_entity_poly.type
_entity_poly.pdbx_seq_one_letter_code
_entity_poly.pdbx_strand_id
1 'polypeptide(L)'
;MASDLAEGLSKVTDRGTQEAIFYILCGRLASGLENHDAGTAQLVSDASQAWEASKVHIRNLAEVDPKQALELGILLTLLPNNDNKGLEPIFQWIRSDGPILLAEQGVKELLGAYVRENPSRGLALGLALMKNMDFQLESMRSKDEVFSDPRSFLAVTSFFLATRFVDISYADSQFLNTLATKAIMRLENRFVSRAVRYYSQISDTSWIVDELEAFLSKEVPDVRNASRGKGMTPIHY
;
A
#
# COMPACT_ATOMS: atom_id res chain seq x y z
N MET A 1 -14.40 -5.72 -19.50
CA MET A 1 -13.78 -5.42 -18.18
C MET A 1 -12.29 -5.70 -18.15
N ALA A 2 -11.79 -6.91 -18.48
CA ALA A 2 -10.36 -7.08 -18.82
C ALA A 2 -9.93 -6.22 -20.05
N SER A 3 -10.91 -5.90 -20.92
CA SER A 3 -10.76 -5.00 -22.07
C SER A 3 -10.35 -3.57 -21.69
N ASP A 4 -10.79 -3.03 -20.57
CA ASP A 4 -10.64 -1.59 -20.29
C ASP A 4 -9.29 -1.30 -19.66
N LEU A 5 -8.75 -2.28 -18.91
CA LEU A 5 -7.34 -2.30 -18.49
C LEU A 5 -6.45 -2.45 -19.72
N ALA A 6 -6.70 -3.42 -20.60
CA ALA A 6 -5.92 -3.60 -21.82
C ALA A 6 -5.99 -2.38 -22.76
N GLU A 7 -7.14 -1.68 -22.82
CA GLU A 7 -7.33 -0.47 -23.63
C GLU A 7 -6.71 0.78 -22.98
N GLY A 8 -6.69 0.87 -21.64
CA GLY A 8 -5.94 1.89 -20.92
C GLY A 8 -4.43 1.70 -21.03
N LEU A 9 -3.96 0.45 -20.93
CA LEU A 9 -2.57 0.06 -21.08
C LEU A 9 -2.08 0.15 -22.53
N SER A 10 -2.92 -0.10 -23.53
CA SER A 10 -2.55 0.04 -24.94
C SER A 10 -2.38 1.49 -25.39
N LYS A 11 -2.91 2.45 -24.62
CA LYS A 11 -2.70 3.90 -24.81
C LYS A 11 -1.37 4.38 -24.21
N VAL A 12 -0.74 3.59 -23.33
CA VAL A 12 0.61 3.84 -22.84
C VAL A 12 1.58 3.47 -23.95
N THR A 13 2.29 4.45 -24.52
CA THR A 13 3.22 4.24 -25.65
C THR A 13 4.69 4.31 -25.25
N ASP A 14 4.97 4.79 -24.05
CA ASP A 14 6.32 4.78 -23.48
C ASP A 14 6.70 3.38 -22.98
N ARG A 15 7.91 2.98 -23.36
CA ARG A 15 8.48 1.67 -23.08
C ARG A 15 8.78 1.47 -21.60
N GLY A 16 9.22 2.50 -20.87
CA GLY A 16 9.52 2.39 -19.44
C GLY A 16 8.28 2.07 -18.61
N THR A 17 7.15 2.67 -18.96
CA THR A 17 5.86 2.48 -18.30
C THR A 17 5.21 1.15 -18.67
N GLN A 18 5.31 0.73 -19.94
CA GLN A 18 4.89 -0.61 -20.35
C GLN A 18 5.71 -1.69 -19.65
N GLU A 19 7.03 -1.52 -19.55
CA GLU A 19 7.93 -2.44 -18.83
C GLU A 19 7.58 -2.47 -17.33
N ALA A 20 7.37 -1.33 -16.66
CA ALA A 20 6.97 -1.29 -15.26
C ALA A 20 5.66 -2.05 -14.99
N ILE A 21 4.64 -1.82 -15.82
CA ILE A 21 3.34 -2.50 -15.70
C ILE A 21 3.48 -4.00 -15.98
N PHE A 22 4.26 -4.36 -17.01
CA PHE A 22 4.54 -5.75 -17.34
C PHE A 22 5.34 -6.45 -16.23
N TYR A 23 6.33 -5.81 -15.62
CA TYR A 23 7.11 -6.35 -14.50
C TYR A 23 6.29 -6.48 -13.21
N ILE A 24 5.39 -5.54 -12.92
CA ILE A 24 4.42 -5.65 -11.81
C ILE A 24 3.51 -6.87 -12.03
N LEU A 25 3.00 -7.06 -13.25
CA LEU A 25 2.16 -8.18 -13.60
C LEU A 25 2.93 -9.51 -13.54
N CYS A 26 4.15 -9.57 -14.10
CA CYS A 26 4.99 -10.77 -14.10
C CYS A 26 5.49 -11.15 -12.70
N GLY A 27 5.93 -10.19 -11.90
CA GLY A 27 6.39 -10.44 -10.52
C GLY A 27 5.30 -10.96 -9.61
N ARG A 28 4.06 -10.51 -9.83
CA ARG A 28 2.91 -10.91 -9.01
C ARG A 28 2.31 -12.24 -9.45
N LEU A 29 2.29 -12.54 -10.76
CA LEU A 29 2.03 -13.88 -11.27
C LEU A 29 3.07 -14.91 -10.78
N ALA A 30 4.35 -14.53 -10.75
CA ALA A 30 5.44 -15.38 -10.29
C ALA A 30 5.48 -15.59 -8.76
N SER A 31 4.77 -14.80 -7.96
CA SER A 31 4.75 -14.96 -6.49
C SER A 31 3.96 -16.15 -5.97
N GLY A 32 3.22 -16.86 -6.82
CA GLY A 32 2.33 -17.95 -6.39
C GLY A 32 1.07 -17.48 -5.64
N LEU A 33 0.85 -16.16 -5.48
CA LEU A 33 -0.32 -15.56 -4.82
C LEU A 33 -1.66 -15.89 -5.51
N GLU A 34 -1.66 -16.37 -6.76
CA GLU A 34 -2.86 -16.91 -7.44
C GLU A 34 -3.29 -18.30 -6.92
N ASN A 35 -2.38 -19.06 -6.32
CA ASN A 35 -2.58 -20.50 -6.10
C ASN A 35 -2.73 -20.91 -4.62
N HIS A 36 -2.65 -19.98 -3.66
CA HIS A 36 -2.64 -20.28 -2.22
C HIS A 36 -1.56 -21.27 -1.73
N ASP A 37 -0.68 -21.75 -2.61
CA ASP A 37 0.57 -22.37 -2.22
C ASP A 37 1.53 -21.27 -1.77
N ALA A 38 2.38 -21.54 -0.78
CA ALA A 38 3.37 -20.60 -0.25
C ALA A 38 4.43 -20.15 -1.29
N GLY A 39 4.22 -20.42 -2.57
CA GLY A 39 5.23 -20.44 -3.61
C GLY A 39 6.29 -21.50 -3.31
N THR A 40 7.05 -21.88 -4.32
CA THR A 40 8.36 -22.44 -4.02
C THR A 40 9.24 -21.31 -3.48
N ALA A 41 10.29 -21.61 -2.72
CA ALA A 41 11.24 -20.60 -2.27
C ALA A 41 11.81 -19.75 -3.43
N GLN A 42 11.90 -20.35 -4.63
CA GLN A 42 12.28 -19.67 -5.86
C GLN A 42 11.22 -18.67 -6.32
N LEU A 43 9.94 -19.04 -6.34
CA LEU A 43 8.84 -18.14 -6.72
C LEU A 43 8.73 -16.93 -5.75
N VAL A 44 8.90 -17.16 -4.45
CA VAL A 44 8.95 -16.07 -3.45
C VAL A 44 10.15 -15.15 -3.70
N SER A 45 11.32 -15.72 -3.99
CA SER A 45 12.52 -14.95 -4.34
C SER A 45 12.33 -14.14 -5.63
N ASP A 46 11.79 -14.75 -6.68
CA ASP A 46 11.57 -14.09 -7.98
C ASP A 46 10.53 -12.97 -7.87
N ALA A 47 9.51 -13.14 -7.04
CA ALA A 47 8.53 -12.11 -6.74
C ALA A 47 9.11 -10.92 -5.98
N SER A 48 9.91 -11.17 -4.94
CA SER A 48 10.62 -10.10 -4.24
C SER A 48 11.57 -9.35 -5.16
N GLN A 49 12.28 -10.04 -6.05
CA GLN A 49 13.16 -9.41 -7.04
C GLN A 49 12.37 -8.58 -8.06
N ALA A 50 11.27 -9.10 -8.60
CA ALA A 50 10.44 -8.41 -9.56
C ALA A 50 9.71 -7.20 -8.94
N TRP A 51 9.36 -7.29 -7.65
CA TRP A 51 8.79 -6.17 -6.90
C TRP A 51 9.82 -5.08 -6.60
N GLU A 52 11.02 -5.43 -6.13
CA GLU A 52 12.11 -4.46 -5.95
C GLU A 52 12.47 -3.79 -7.28
N ALA A 53 12.48 -4.54 -8.39
CA ALA A 53 12.61 -3.96 -9.73
C ALA A 53 11.44 -3.01 -10.05
N SER A 54 10.20 -3.42 -9.82
CA SER A 54 9.01 -2.60 -10.06
C SER A 54 9.03 -1.30 -9.26
N LYS A 55 9.43 -1.34 -7.99
CA LYS A 55 9.61 -0.18 -7.13
C LYS A 55 10.68 0.78 -7.64
N VAL A 56 11.83 0.26 -8.08
CA VAL A 56 12.86 1.06 -8.75
C VAL A 56 12.29 1.72 -10.01
N HIS A 57 11.50 0.99 -10.81
CA HIS A 57 10.88 1.53 -12.01
C HIS A 57 9.78 2.57 -11.71
N ILE A 58 8.94 2.36 -10.69
CA ILE A 58 7.91 3.32 -10.22
C ILE A 58 8.58 4.63 -9.79
N ARG A 59 9.66 4.55 -9.00
CA ARG A 59 10.42 5.73 -8.57
C ARG A 59 11.10 6.43 -9.74
N ASN A 60 11.77 5.67 -10.60
CA ASN A 60 12.38 6.23 -11.80
C ASN A 60 11.34 6.91 -12.71
N LEU A 61 10.15 6.31 -12.86
CA LEU A 61 9.06 6.91 -13.62
C LEU A 61 8.59 8.22 -12.97
N ALA A 62 8.42 8.25 -11.64
CA ALA A 62 8.07 9.45 -10.90
C ALA A 62 9.13 10.56 -10.99
N GLU A 63 10.41 10.22 -11.18
CA GLU A 63 11.51 11.18 -11.35
C GLU A 63 11.64 11.67 -12.80
N VAL A 64 11.51 10.77 -13.78
CA VAL A 64 11.75 11.05 -15.21
C VAL A 64 10.53 11.65 -15.88
N ASP A 65 9.33 11.11 -15.62
CA ASP A 65 8.05 11.62 -16.13
C ASP A 65 6.96 11.58 -15.04
N PRO A 66 6.98 12.58 -14.13
CA PRO A 66 6.02 12.62 -13.03
C PRO A 66 4.56 12.78 -13.49
N LYS A 67 4.33 13.28 -14.71
CA LYS A 67 2.97 13.42 -15.27
C LYS A 67 2.44 12.06 -15.69
N GLN A 68 3.24 11.25 -16.37
CA GLN A 68 2.87 9.90 -16.71
C GLN A 68 2.70 9.02 -15.46
N ALA A 69 3.57 9.20 -14.46
CA ALA A 69 3.44 8.58 -13.16
C ALA A 69 2.10 8.93 -12.47
N LEU A 70 1.69 10.20 -12.50
CA LEU A 70 0.39 10.64 -11.99
C LEU A 70 -0.77 9.91 -12.69
N GLU A 71 -0.77 9.92 -14.04
CA GLU A 71 -1.84 9.30 -14.83
C GLU A 71 -1.96 7.81 -14.55
N LEU A 72 -0.82 7.10 -14.50
CA LEU A 72 -0.78 5.68 -14.14
C LEU A 72 -1.26 5.46 -12.71
N GLY A 73 -0.78 6.24 -11.74
CA GLY A 73 -1.14 6.08 -10.33
C GLY A 73 -2.65 6.23 -10.09
N ILE A 74 -3.29 7.20 -10.76
CA ILE A 74 -4.75 7.39 -10.73
C ILE A 74 -5.45 6.18 -11.35
N LEU A 75 -5.00 5.74 -12.52
CA LEU A 75 -5.59 4.59 -13.22
C LEU A 75 -5.55 3.33 -12.34
N LEU A 76 -4.39 3.01 -11.77
CA LEU A 76 -4.19 1.85 -10.92
C LEU A 76 -5.05 1.92 -9.66
N THR A 77 -5.13 3.07 -8.99
CA THR A 77 -5.92 3.22 -7.76
C THR A 77 -7.42 3.03 -8.02
N LEU A 78 -7.90 3.49 -9.18
CA LEU A 78 -9.32 3.45 -9.55
C LEU A 78 -9.72 2.17 -10.30
N LEU A 79 -8.84 1.17 -10.39
CA LEU A 79 -9.20 -0.09 -11.04
C LEU A 79 -10.46 -0.70 -10.40
N PRO A 80 -11.40 -1.19 -11.23
CA PRO A 80 -12.60 -1.83 -10.73
C PRO A 80 -12.23 -3.12 -9.99
N ASN A 81 -13.13 -3.57 -9.12
CA ASN A 81 -13.08 -4.94 -8.60
C ASN A 81 -13.20 -5.92 -9.77
N ASN A 82 -12.47 -7.02 -9.70
CA ASN A 82 -12.56 -8.11 -10.65
C ASN A 82 -13.64 -9.10 -10.22
N ASP A 83 -14.57 -9.40 -11.12
CA ASP A 83 -15.64 -10.39 -10.89
C ASP A 83 -15.10 -11.82 -10.80
N ASN A 84 -13.91 -12.09 -11.35
CA ASN A 84 -13.19 -13.34 -11.18
C ASN A 84 -12.48 -13.36 -9.81
N LYS A 85 -13.10 -14.05 -8.85
CA LYS A 85 -12.58 -14.20 -7.49
C LYS A 85 -11.18 -14.80 -7.39
N GLY A 86 -10.74 -15.61 -8.36
CA GLY A 86 -9.39 -16.17 -8.38
C GLY A 86 -8.31 -15.14 -8.72
N LEU A 87 -8.65 -14.13 -9.53
CA LEU A 87 -7.72 -13.10 -9.98
C LEU A 87 -7.82 -11.80 -9.16
N GLU A 88 -8.96 -11.57 -8.50
CA GLU A 88 -9.18 -10.39 -7.67
C GLU A 88 -8.06 -10.08 -6.65
N PRO A 89 -7.44 -11.08 -5.98
CA PRO A 89 -6.26 -10.84 -5.14
C PRO A 89 -5.15 -10.07 -5.87
N ILE A 90 -4.84 -10.43 -7.11
CA ILE A 90 -3.81 -9.76 -7.92
C ILE A 90 -4.25 -8.34 -8.26
N PHE A 91 -5.52 -8.14 -8.60
CA PHE A 91 -6.03 -6.81 -8.92
C PHE A 91 -6.05 -5.88 -7.70
N GLN A 92 -6.28 -6.40 -6.49
CA GLN A 92 -6.13 -5.63 -5.23
C GLN A 92 -4.69 -5.23 -4.98
N TRP A 93 -3.79 -6.15 -5.25
CA TRP A 93 -2.37 -5.95 -5.25
C TRP A 93 -1.99 -4.83 -6.25
N ILE A 94 -2.35 -4.92 -7.52
CA ILE A 94 -2.07 -3.88 -8.53
C ILE A 94 -2.65 -2.52 -8.11
N ARG A 95 -3.84 -2.52 -7.50
CA ARG A 95 -4.42 -1.30 -6.92
C ARG A 95 -3.59 -0.66 -5.83
N SER A 96 -2.76 -1.43 -5.13
CA SER A 96 -1.87 -0.92 -4.08
C SER A 96 -0.68 -0.13 -4.65
N ASP A 97 -0.34 -0.36 -5.92
CA ASP A 97 0.78 0.33 -6.59
C ASP A 97 0.41 1.76 -6.96
N GLY A 98 -0.88 2.02 -7.19
CA GLY A 98 -1.43 3.35 -7.42
C GLY A 98 -1.12 4.31 -6.27
N PRO A 99 -1.58 4.03 -5.03
CA PRO A 99 -1.28 4.85 -3.86
C PRO A 99 0.21 5.07 -3.62
N ILE A 100 1.04 4.04 -3.85
CA ILE A 100 2.50 4.14 -3.73
C ILE A 100 3.05 5.17 -4.73
N LEU A 101 2.74 5.00 -6.03
CA LEU A 101 3.24 5.88 -7.08
C LEU A 101 2.77 7.33 -6.91
N LEU A 102 1.51 7.51 -6.48
CA LEU A 102 0.93 8.83 -6.21
C LEU A 102 1.54 9.54 -5.00
N ALA A 103 2.16 8.80 -4.08
CA ALA A 103 2.82 9.32 -2.89
C ALA A 103 4.27 9.77 -3.14
N GLU A 104 4.85 9.39 -4.30
CA GLU A 104 6.21 9.75 -4.68
C GLU A 104 6.39 11.27 -4.80
N GLN A 105 7.55 11.76 -4.38
CA GLN A 105 7.81 13.20 -4.23
C GLN A 105 7.61 13.98 -5.55
N GLY A 106 8.05 13.42 -6.69
CA GLY A 106 7.88 14.04 -8.00
C GLY A 106 6.42 14.14 -8.46
N VAL A 107 5.55 13.25 -7.97
CA VAL A 107 4.13 13.16 -8.37
C VAL A 107 3.24 14.01 -7.47
N LYS A 108 3.62 14.16 -6.19
CA LYS A 108 2.83 14.79 -5.13
C LYS A 108 2.29 16.18 -5.49
N GLU A 109 3.12 17.05 -6.07
CA GLU A 109 2.70 18.41 -6.45
C GLU A 109 1.67 18.39 -7.58
N LEU A 110 1.89 17.53 -8.58
CA LEU A 110 0.98 17.37 -9.72
C LEU A 110 -0.36 16.76 -9.30
N LEU A 111 -0.34 15.82 -8.35
CA LEU A 111 -1.55 15.25 -7.77
C LEU A 111 -2.41 16.34 -7.11
N GLY A 112 -1.78 17.26 -6.37
CA GLY A 112 -2.47 18.40 -5.78
C GLY A 112 -3.13 19.30 -6.83
N ALA A 113 -2.43 19.62 -7.92
CA ALA A 113 -2.99 20.40 -9.03
C ALA A 113 -4.14 19.66 -9.73
N TYR A 114 -3.96 18.37 -10.03
CA TYR A 114 -4.96 17.55 -10.69
C TYR A 114 -6.29 17.48 -9.93
N VAL A 115 -6.24 17.29 -8.60
CA VAL A 115 -7.46 17.23 -7.77
C VAL A 115 -8.16 18.59 -7.71
N ARG A 116 -7.43 19.72 -7.76
CA ARG A 116 -8.02 21.07 -7.83
C ARG A 116 -8.74 21.29 -9.15
N GLU A 117 -8.11 20.91 -10.24
CA GLU A 117 -8.63 21.09 -11.60
C GLU A 117 -9.75 20.11 -11.93
N ASN A 118 -9.78 18.94 -11.26
CA ASN A 118 -10.72 17.85 -11.52
C ASN A 118 -11.40 17.37 -10.23
N PRO A 119 -12.26 18.20 -9.59
CA PRO A 119 -12.80 17.91 -8.26
C PRO A 119 -13.61 16.61 -8.19
N SER A 120 -14.36 16.25 -9.25
CA SER A 120 -15.11 15.00 -9.31
C SER A 120 -14.20 13.76 -9.33
N ARG A 121 -13.06 13.84 -10.03
CA ARG A 121 -12.07 12.77 -10.10
C ARG A 121 -11.26 12.65 -8.81
N GLY A 122 -10.92 13.80 -8.20
CA GLY A 122 -10.31 13.82 -6.88
C GLY A 122 -11.20 13.23 -5.79
N LEU A 123 -12.51 13.50 -5.84
CA LEU A 123 -13.49 12.86 -4.95
C LEU A 123 -13.50 11.34 -5.16
N ALA A 124 -13.55 10.86 -6.41
CA ALA A 124 -13.52 9.42 -6.71
C ALA A 124 -12.26 8.74 -6.16
N LEU A 125 -11.09 9.37 -6.32
CA LEU A 125 -9.83 8.89 -5.77
C LEU A 125 -9.88 8.80 -4.25
N GLY A 126 -10.29 9.86 -3.55
CA GLY A 126 -10.35 9.83 -2.09
C GLY A 126 -11.41 8.87 -1.54
N LEU A 127 -12.54 8.67 -2.24
CA LEU A 127 -13.52 7.64 -1.89
C LEU A 127 -12.95 6.22 -2.03
N ALA A 128 -12.15 5.97 -3.07
CA ALA A 128 -11.47 4.68 -3.25
C ALA A 128 -10.48 4.41 -2.11
N LEU A 129 -9.65 5.39 -1.75
CA LEU A 129 -8.73 5.29 -0.61
C LEU A 129 -9.48 5.07 0.70
N MET A 130 -10.55 5.83 0.94
CA MET A 130 -11.37 5.70 2.15
C MET A 130 -11.95 4.30 2.30
N LYS A 131 -12.51 3.74 1.22
CA LYS A 131 -13.05 2.38 1.21
C LYS A 131 -12.00 1.33 1.62
N ASN A 132 -10.77 1.48 1.15
CA ASN A 132 -9.68 0.57 1.48
C ASN A 132 -9.21 0.72 2.93
N MET A 133 -9.16 1.96 3.44
CA MET A 133 -8.79 2.27 4.84
C MET A 133 -9.82 1.78 5.87
N ASP A 134 -11.07 1.60 5.46
CA ASP A 134 -12.13 1.03 6.30
C ASP A 134 -12.02 -0.51 6.47
N PHE A 135 -11.04 -1.14 5.80
CA PHE A 135 -10.73 -2.55 6.03
C PHE A 135 -10.32 -2.81 7.49
N GLN A 136 -10.90 -3.85 8.08
CA GLN A 136 -10.74 -4.17 9.50
C GLN A 136 -9.45 -4.94 9.75
N LEU A 137 -8.32 -4.23 9.82
CA LEU A 137 -7.05 -4.82 10.26
C LEU A 137 -7.09 -5.31 11.72
N GLU A 138 -7.98 -4.73 12.55
CA GLU A 138 -8.11 -5.05 13.97
C GLU A 138 -8.69 -6.44 14.24
N SER A 139 -9.42 -7.01 13.28
CA SER A 139 -9.99 -8.35 13.40
C SER A 139 -9.01 -9.46 13.05
N MET A 140 -7.85 -9.13 12.47
CA MET A 140 -6.83 -10.11 12.08
C MET A 140 -6.13 -10.67 13.30
N ARG A 141 -6.10 -11.99 13.42
CA ARG A 141 -5.67 -12.70 14.64
C ARG A 141 -4.19 -13.06 14.64
N SER A 142 -3.56 -13.16 13.46
CA SER A 142 -2.15 -13.55 13.33
C SER A 142 -1.40 -12.70 12.31
N LYS A 143 -0.06 -12.72 12.42
CA LYS A 143 0.85 -12.11 11.43
C LYS A 143 0.61 -12.70 10.04
N ASP A 144 0.42 -14.02 9.94
CA ASP A 144 0.25 -14.72 8.68
C ASP A 144 -1.04 -14.29 7.95
N GLU A 145 -2.12 -14.01 8.70
CA GLU A 145 -3.39 -13.50 8.14
C GLU A 145 -3.21 -12.08 7.57
N VAL A 146 -2.44 -11.23 8.24
CA VAL A 146 -2.15 -9.87 7.77
C VAL A 146 -1.34 -9.87 6.47
N PHE A 147 -0.42 -10.82 6.29
CA PHE A 147 0.41 -10.92 5.09
C PHE A 147 -0.23 -11.64 3.92
N SER A 148 -1.00 -12.69 4.20
CA SER A 148 -1.66 -13.48 3.16
C SER A 148 -2.86 -12.77 2.55
N ASP A 149 -3.41 -11.74 3.21
CA ASP A 149 -4.56 -10.99 2.72
C ASP A 149 -4.15 -9.72 1.95
N PRO A 150 -4.32 -9.67 0.61
CA PRO A 150 -4.06 -8.49 -0.21
C PRO A 150 -4.78 -7.22 0.26
N ARG A 151 -5.95 -7.36 0.89
CA ARG A 151 -6.72 -6.22 1.41
C ARG A 151 -5.98 -5.52 2.53
N SER A 152 -5.17 -6.26 3.29
CA SER A 152 -4.35 -5.69 4.35
C SER A 152 -3.31 -4.74 3.77
N PHE A 153 -2.58 -5.16 2.74
CA PHE A 153 -1.57 -4.30 2.11
C PHE A 153 -2.18 -3.11 1.38
N LEU A 154 -3.31 -3.32 0.69
CA LEU A 154 -4.05 -2.24 0.05
C LEU A 154 -4.51 -1.19 1.07
N ALA A 155 -4.92 -1.61 2.27
CA ALA A 155 -5.24 -0.69 3.36
C ALA A 155 -4.00 0.09 3.84
N VAL A 156 -2.86 -0.60 4.03
CA VAL A 156 -1.59 0.03 4.47
C VAL A 156 -1.09 1.08 3.47
N THR A 157 -1.06 0.75 2.18
CA THR A 157 -0.67 1.69 1.11
C THR A 157 -1.65 2.85 0.96
N SER A 158 -2.94 2.61 1.22
CA SER A 158 -3.95 3.68 1.27
C SER A 158 -3.73 4.63 2.46
N PHE A 159 -3.38 4.11 3.65
CA PHE A 159 -2.97 4.96 4.78
C PHE A 159 -1.75 5.80 4.42
N PHE A 160 -0.74 5.17 3.80
CA PHE A 160 0.47 5.86 3.35
C PHE A 160 0.16 7.04 2.42
N LEU A 161 -0.57 6.86 1.33
CA LEU A 161 -0.93 8.00 0.48
C LEU A 161 -1.78 9.03 1.24
N ALA A 162 -2.72 8.58 2.06
CA ALA A 162 -3.61 9.49 2.77
C ALA A 162 -2.87 10.40 3.76
N THR A 163 -1.83 9.92 4.44
CA THR A 163 -0.99 10.76 5.31
C THR A 163 -0.18 11.78 4.51
N ARG A 164 0.22 11.46 3.27
CA ARG A 164 0.94 12.39 2.39
C ARG A 164 0.08 13.57 1.93
N PHE A 165 -1.25 13.45 1.98
CA PHE A 165 -2.14 14.59 1.72
C PHE A 165 -2.04 15.70 2.77
N VAL A 166 -1.51 15.43 3.98
CA VAL A 166 -1.27 16.48 5.00
C VAL A 166 -0.30 17.56 4.50
N ASP A 167 0.70 17.14 3.73
CA ASP A 167 1.77 18.02 3.26
C ASP A 167 1.44 18.70 1.92
N ILE A 168 0.44 18.19 1.20
CA ILE A 168 -0.04 18.83 -0.02
C ILE A 168 -0.79 20.06 0.46
N SER A 169 -0.12 21.23 0.47
CA SER A 169 -0.65 22.52 0.91
C SER A 169 -1.99 22.84 0.23
N TYR A 170 -3.06 22.31 0.83
CA TYR A 170 -4.45 22.44 0.44
C TYR A 170 -5.10 23.22 1.58
N ALA A 171 -4.97 24.54 1.52
CA ALA A 171 -5.71 25.40 2.44
C ALA A 171 -7.25 25.22 2.28
N ASP A 172 -7.74 24.64 1.17
CA ASP A 172 -9.17 24.70 0.82
C ASP A 172 -9.91 23.36 0.55
N SER A 173 -9.28 22.17 0.60
CA SER A 173 -10.01 20.89 0.40
C SER A 173 -10.32 20.21 1.73
N GLN A 174 -11.48 20.53 2.29
CA GLN A 174 -11.98 19.93 3.53
C GLN A 174 -12.02 18.39 3.47
N PHE A 175 -12.31 17.81 2.29
CA PHE A 175 -12.39 16.37 2.11
C PHE A 175 -11.04 15.66 2.23
N LEU A 176 -9.98 16.14 1.56
CA LEU A 176 -8.66 15.52 1.64
C LEU A 176 -8.05 15.67 3.03
N ASN A 177 -8.29 16.82 3.68
CA ASN A 177 -7.89 17.02 5.08
C ASN A 177 -8.61 16.03 6.03
N THR A 178 -9.89 15.75 5.77
CA THR A 178 -10.66 14.73 6.50
C THR A 178 -10.09 13.33 6.26
N LEU A 179 -9.73 13.01 5.01
CA LEU A 179 -9.14 11.73 4.64
C LEU A 179 -7.81 11.50 5.37
N ALA A 180 -6.93 12.50 5.35
CA ALA A 180 -5.65 12.46 6.03
C ALA A 180 -5.79 12.33 7.55
N THR A 181 -6.69 13.11 8.15
CA THR A 181 -6.99 13.03 9.60
C THR A 181 -7.49 11.63 9.97
N LYS A 182 -8.41 11.06 9.18
CA LYS A 182 -8.91 9.70 9.39
C LYS A 182 -7.79 8.67 9.31
N ALA A 183 -6.87 8.80 8.35
CA ALA A 183 -5.72 7.91 8.22
C ALA A 183 -4.84 7.94 9.48
N ILE A 184 -4.48 9.13 9.96
CA ILE A 184 -3.67 9.30 11.18
C ILE A 184 -4.38 8.69 12.38
N MET A 185 -5.66 9.00 12.60
CA MET A 185 -6.44 8.43 13.71
C MET A 185 -6.52 6.90 13.67
N ARG A 186 -6.59 6.30 12.46
CA ARG A 186 -6.56 4.84 12.29
C ARG A 186 -5.18 4.28 12.65
N LEU A 187 -4.10 4.94 12.23
CA LEU A 187 -2.72 4.51 12.51
C LEU A 187 -2.37 4.57 14.01
N GLU A 188 -3.00 5.45 14.78
CA GLU A 188 -2.87 5.53 16.25
C GLU A 188 -3.54 4.37 16.99
N ASN A 189 -4.45 3.61 16.34
CA ASN A 189 -5.03 2.41 16.93
C ASN A 189 -3.96 1.32 17.06
N ARG A 190 -3.71 0.83 18.28
CA ARG A 190 -2.68 -0.19 18.57
C ARG A 190 -2.75 -1.45 17.68
N PHE A 191 -3.94 -1.90 17.31
CA PHE A 191 -4.10 -3.11 16.49
C PHE A 191 -3.71 -2.83 15.04
N VAL A 192 -4.11 -1.67 14.51
CA VAL A 192 -3.66 -1.19 13.20
C VAL A 192 -2.15 -0.95 13.21
N SER A 193 -1.60 -0.26 14.21
CA SER A 193 -0.16 -0.02 14.31
C SER A 193 0.63 -1.34 14.30
N ARG A 194 0.17 -2.34 15.06
CA ARG A 194 0.81 -3.66 15.10
C ARG A 194 0.73 -4.37 13.75
N ALA A 195 -0.41 -4.31 13.07
CA ALA A 195 -0.57 -4.86 11.73
C ALA A 195 0.36 -4.19 10.71
N VAL A 196 0.48 -2.86 10.75
CA VAL A 196 1.43 -2.09 9.92
C VAL A 196 2.87 -2.50 10.24
N ARG A 197 3.25 -2.57 11.53
CA ARG A 197 4.59 -3.00 11.96
C ARG A 197 4.94 -4.42 11.54
N TYR A 198 3.96 -5.31 11.33
CA TYR A 198 4.29 -6.62 10.79
C TYR A 198 4.96 -6.50 9.42
N TYR A 199 4.50 -5.59 8.57
CA TYR A 199 5.09 -5.32 7.25
C TYR A 199 6.54 -4.82 7.30
N SER A 200 7.06 -4.32 8.43
CA SER A 200 8.47 -3.89 8.50
C SER A 200 9.45 -5.07 8.47
N GLN A 201 8.96 -6.28 8.74
CA GLN A 201 9.78 -7.50 8.70
C GLN A 201 9.99 -8.02 7.28
N ILE A 202 9.37 -7.42 6.27
CA ILE A 202 9.59 -7.72 4.86
C ILE A 202 10.39 -6.58 4.23
N SER A 203 11.54 -6.91 3.62
CA SER A 203 12.45 -5.97 2.95
C SER A 203 11.73 -5.03 1.99
N ASP A 204 10.73 -5.57 1.31
CA ASP A 204 10.04 -4.97 0.17
C ASP A 204 9.04 -3.88 0.56
N THR A 205 8.63 -3.88 1.83
CA THR A 205 7.59 -2.99 2.39
C THR A 205 8.06 -2.20 3.60
N SER A 206 9.28 -2.46 4.09
CA SER A 206 9.89 -1.77 5.23
C SER A 206 9.85 -0.25 5.10
N TRP A 207 10.15 0.27 3.91
CA TRP A 207 10.15 1.70 3.61
C TRP A 207 8.79 2.37 3.84
N ILE A 208 7.66 1.70 3.54
CA ILE A 208 6.32 2.24 3.82
C ILE A 208 6.15 2.38 5.33
N VAL A 209 6.61 1.38 6.08
CA VAL A 209 6.46 1.37 7.53
C VAL A 209 7.36 2.42 8.17
N ASP A 210 8.58 2.61 7.70
CA ASP A 210 9.50 3.64 8.19
C ASP A 210 8.90 5.04 8.06
N GLU A 211 8.23 5.32 6.94
CA GLU A 211 7.50 6.59 6.71
C GLU A 211 6.27 6.73 7.62
N LEU A 212 5.58 5.63 7.89
CA LEU A 212 4.39 5.62 8.75
C LEU A 212 4.72 5.64 10.25
N GLU A 213 5.93 5.26 10.65
CA GLU A 213 6.38 5.03 12.02
C GLU A 213 6.08 6.22 12.96
N ALA A 214 6.19 7.44 12.45
CA ALA A 214 5.92 8.67 13.21
C ALA A 214 4.46 8.79 13.68
N PHE A 215 3.52 8.13 12.99
CA PHE A 215 2.08 8.15 13.31
C PHE A 215 1.62 6.91 14.10
N LEU A 216 2.48 5.90 14.23
CA LEU A 216 2.11 4.64 14.88
C LEU A 216 2.07 4.80 16.39
N SER A 217 1.12 4.12 17.03
CA SER A 217 1.09 4.01 18.48
C SER A 217 2.40 3.45 19.01
N LYS A 218 2.97 4.08 20.04
CA LYS A 218 4.07 3.51 20.79
C LYS A 218 3.50 2.35 21.59
N GLU A 219 3.87 1.12 21.24
CA GLU A 219 3.45 -0.04 22.02
C GLU A 219 3.95 0.13 23.46
N VAL A 220 3.02 0.25 24.41
CA VAL A 220 3.36 0.05 25.82
C VAL A 220 3.61 -1.46 25.96
N PRO A 221 4.78 -1.89 26.43
CA PRO A 221 5.07 -3.31 26.59
C PRO A 221 3.96 -3.97 27.41
N ASP A 222 3.45 -5.09 26.91
CA ASP A 222 2.41 -5.85 27.61
C ASP A 222 3.02 -6.40 28.92
N VAL A 223 2.78 -5.69 30.03
CA VAL A 223 3.36 -5.95 31.37
C VAL A 223 3.08 -7.39 31.84
N ARG A 224 2.14 -8.09 31.19
CA ARG A 224 1.78 -9.48 31.48
C ARG A 224 2.82 -10.52 31.03
N ASN A 225 3.77 -10.17 30.16
CA ASN A 225 4.84 -11.08 29.74
C ASN A 225 6.18 -10.84 30.47
N ALA A 226 6.35 -9.74 31.20
CA ALA A 226 7.54 -9.49 32.01
C ALA A 226 7.59 -10.36 33.30
N SER A 227 6.45 -10.88 33.74
CA SER A 227 6.31 -11.61 35.01
C SER A 227 6.48 -13.13 34.90
N ARG A 228 6.69 -13.69 33.70
CA ARG A 228 6.81 -15.14 33.47
C ARG A 228 8.25 -15.64 33.28
N GLY A 229 9.24 -14.78 33.47
CA GLY A 229 10.64 -15.10 33.19
C GLY A 229 11.62 -14.72 34.30
N LYS A 230 11.28 -14.91 35.58
CA LYS A 230 12.30 -15.01 36.64
C LYS A 230 11.90 -16.09 37.64
N GLY A 231 12.51 -17.25 37.45
CA GLY A 231 12.51 -18.34 38.43
C GLY A 231 13.02 -17.82 39.78
N MET A 232 12.33 -18.27 40.82
CA MET A 232 12.69 -18.11 42.21
C MET A 232 14.11 -18.64 42.44
N THR A 233 14.93 -17.87 43.15
CA THR A 233 15.93 -18.43 44.06
C THR A 233 15.60 -17.92 45.46
N PRO A 234 15.38 -18.81 46.44
CA PRO A 234 15.16 -18.40 47.82
C PRO A 234 16.49 -17.94 48.41
N ILE A 235 16.50 -16.77 49.05
CA ILE A 235 17.63 -16.31 49.85
C ILE A 235 17.45 -16.92 51.24
N HIS A 236 18.32 -17.87 51.59
CA HIS A 236 18.67 -18.16 52.97
C HIS A 236 19.91 -17.33 53.31
N TYR A 237 19.81 -16.48 54.32
CA TYR A 237 20.70 -16.35 55.49
C TYR A 237 20.08 -15.32 56.44
#